data_AF-A0A536H4M9-F1
#
_entry.id   AF-A0A536H4M9-F1
#
_cell.length_a   1.000
_cell.length_b   1.000
_cell.length_c   1.000
_cell.angle_alpha   90.00
_cell.angle_beta   90.00
_cell.angle_gamma   90.00
#
_symmetry.space_group_name_H-M   'P 1'
#
loop_
_entity.id
_entity.type
_entity.pdbx_description
1 polymer ?
#
loop_
_entity_poly.entity_id
_entity_poly.type
_entity_poly.pdbx_seq_one_letter_code
_entity_poly.pdbx_strand_id
1 'polypeptide(L)' 'MKAIRINETGGPEVMHLEEIEAPTPKEGEVLVKVAAAGINFADL' A
#
# COMPACT_ATOMS: atom_id res chain seq x y z
N MET A 1 2.62 8.61 5.90
CA MET A 1 1.49 8.40 4.99
C MET A 1 0.67 7.21 5.46
N LYS A 2 -0.63 7.17 5.13
CA LYS A 2 -1.46 6.01 5.44
C LYS A 2 -1.37 4.97 4.32
N ALA A 3 -1.29 3.69 4.68
CA ALA A 3 -1.25 2.58 3.74
C ALA A 3 -1.98 1.37 4.32
N ILE A 4 -2.57 0.54 3.45
CA ILE A 4 -3.03 -0.79 3.86
C ILE A 4 -1.82 -1.73 3.87
N ARG A 5 -1.58 -2.40 5.00
CA ARG A 5 -0.52 -3.39 5.16
C ARG A 5 -1.10 -4.76 5.50
N ILE A 6 -0.47 -5.78 4.94
CA ILE A 6 -0.77 -7.20 5.15
C ILE A 6 0.53 -7.82 5.67
N ASN A 7 0.57 -8.13 6.97
CA ASN A 7 1.77 -8.70 7.61
C ASN A 7 1.66 -10.21 7.83
N GLU A 8 0.49 -10.78 7.58
CA GLU A 8 0.16 -12.20 7.76
C GLU A 8 -0.66 -12.67 6.55
N THR A 9 -0.69 -13.98 6.28
CA THR A 9 -1.52 -14.54 5.21
C THR A 9 -2.96 -14.70 5.69
N GLY A 10 -3.93 -14.26 4.88
CA GLY A 10 -5.36 -14.31 5.21
C GLY A 10 -6.17 -13.53 4.19
N GLY A 11 -7.47 -13.39 4.44
CA GLY A 11 -8.37 -12.54 3.66
C GLY A 11 -8.33 -11.07 4.11
N PRO A 12 -9.36 -10.28 3.77
CA PRO A 12 -9.41 -8.86 4.13
C PRO A 12 -9.29 -8.55 5.63
N GLU A 13 -9.53 -9.52 6.51
CA GLU A 13 -9.40 -9.38 7.97
C GLU A 13 -7.97 -9.10 8.45
N VAL A 14 -6.95 -9.49 7.68
CA VAL A 14 -5.54 -9.21 8.01
C VAL A 14 -5.04 -7.88 7.41
N MET A 15 -5.92 -7.13 6.72
CA MET A 15 -5.59 -5.83 6.15
C MET A 15 -5.73 -4.73 7.21
N HIS A 16 -4.62 -4.05 7.50
CA HIS A 16 -4.60 -2.97 8.49
C HIS A 16 -4.23 -1.64 7.87
N LEU A 17 -5.03 -0.61 8.15
CA LEU A 17 -4.68 0.77 7.83
C LEU A 17 -3.64 1.26 8.83
N GLU A 18 -2.40 1.37 8.37
CA GLU A 18 -1.26 1.78 9.19
C GLU A 18 -0.73 3.14 8.73
N GLU A 19 -0.08 3.85 9.65
CA GLU A 19 0.67 5.06 9.36
C GLU A 19 2.17 4.71 9.26
N ILE A 20 2.74 4.98 8.09
CA ILE A 20 4.13 4.63 7.75
C ILE A 20 4.91 5.86 7.29
N GLU A 21 6.24 5.78 7.24
CA GLU A 21 7.05 6.83 6.63
C GLU A 21 6.74 6.94 5.13
N ALA A 22 6.76 8.17 4.59
CA ALA A 22 6.60 8.38 3.16
C ALA A 22 7.89 7.96 2.43
N PRO A 23 7.80 7.23 1.30
CA PRO A 23 8.99 6.83 0.57
C PRO A 23 9.69 8.03 -0.05
N THR A 24 11.02 7.97 -0.12
CA THR A 24 11.86 8.92 -0.86
C THR A 24 12.34 8.24 -2.15
N PRO A 25 12.05 8.79 -3.35
CA PRO A 25 12.45 8.17 -4.61
C PRO A 25 13.97 8.19 -4.77
N LYS A 26 14.53 7.12 -5.34
CA LYS A 26 15.93 7.02 -5.76
C LYS A 26 16.11 7.50 -7.20
N GLU A 27 17.35 7.46 -7.69
CA GLU A 27 17.65 7.74 -9.10
C GLU A 27 16.84 6.83 -10.03
N GLY A 28 16.12 7.42 -10.97
CA GLY A 28 15.25 6.71 -11.90
C GLY A 28 13.84 6.39 -11.39
N GLU A 29 13.49 6.73 -10.14
CA GLU A 29 12.16 6.50 -9.58
C GLU A 29 11.31 7.79 -9.56
N VAL A 30 9.98 7.63 -9.55
CA VAL A 30 9.03 8.75 -9.44
C VAL A 30 8.13 8.52 -8.22
N LEU A 31 8.02 9.54 -7.37
CA LEU A 31 7.06 9.53 -6.26
C LEU A 31 5.70 10.05 -6.73
N VAL A 32 4.68 9.20 -6.62
CA VAL A 32 3.30 9.54 -7.03
C VAL A 32 2.42 9.69 -5.80
N LYS A 33 1.68 10.81 -5.72
CA LYS A 33 0.61 10.97 -4.74
C LYS A 33 -0.63 10.22 -5.22
N VAL A 34 -0.93 9.09 -4.58
CA VAL A 34 -2.09 8.25 -4.92
C VAL A 34 -3.39 8.98 -4.57
N ALA A 35 -4.24 9.23 -5.58
CA ALA A 35 -5.59 9.78 -5.41
C ALA A 35 -6.67 8.68 -5.35
N ALA A 36 -6.43 7.56 -6.03
CA ALA A 36 -7.26 6.36 -6.01
C ALA A 36 -6.38 5.12 -6.24
N ALA A 37 -6.75 3.99 -5.63
CA ALA A 37 -6.14 2.69 -5.85
C ALA A 37 -7.23 1.69 -6.27
N GLY A 38 -6.96 0.90 -7.31
CA GLY A 38 -7.88 -0.14 -7.77
C GLY A 38 -7.74 -1.42 -6.94
N ILE A 39 -8.82 -2.19 -6.84
CA ILE A 39 -8.84 -3.53 -6.28
C ILE A 39 -9.12 -4.52 -7.42
N ASN A 40 -8.32 -5.58 -7.49
CA ASN A 40 -8.35 -6.63 -8.50
C ASN A 40 -8.57 -7.99 -7.85
N PHE A 41 -8.95 -8.98 -8.66
CA PHE A 41 -9.07 -10.36 -8.20
C PHE A 41 -7.74 -10.94 -7.65
N ALA A 42 -6.60 -10.46 -8.15
CA ALA A 42 -5.28 -10.88 -7.69
C ALA A 42 -4.89 -10.33 -6.29
N ASP A 43 -5.69 -9.44 -5.72
CA ASP A 43 -5.46 -8.90 -4.37
C ASP A 43 -6.07 -9.79 -3.26
N LEU A 44 -6.79 -10.86 -3.63
CA LEU A 44 -7.44 -11.83 -2.74
C LEU A 44 -6.58 -13.07 -2.47
#